data_AF-X6LTK4-F1
#
_entry.id   AF-X6LTK4-F1
#
_cell.length_a   1.000
_cell.length_b   1.000
_cell.length_c   1.000
_cell.angle_alpha   90.00
_cell.angle_beta   90.00
_cell.angle_gamma   90.00
#
_symmetry.space_group_name_H-M   'P 1'
#
loop_
_entity.id
_entity.type
_entity.pdbx_description
1 polymer ?
#
loop_
_entity_poly.entity_id
_entity_poly.type
_entity_poly.pdbx_seq_one_letter_code
_entity_poly.pdbx_strand_id
1 'polypeptide(L)'
;EMAQKEQIKPPALESTGEDESKNEEEAEDRVMRDVVAPPRFPLAHNKLFRADGTVDLECLGKHLNKEGRLRLEDAFYLVKTCAELFKKEPNLLRLKDPITVCGDVHGQFFDLLRLMEAGGDPADTQYLFLGDYVDRGCFSCECVFFLCAHKITYNSTFFMIRGNHECRHLTSFFNFKDEC
;
A
#
# COMPACT_ATOMS: atom_id res chain seq x y z
N GLU A 1 29.33 4.84 -13.86
CA GLU A 1 29.22 3.41 -14.23
C GLU A 1 27.78 2.98 -13.99
N MET A 2 27.04 2.63 -15.04
CA MET A 2 25.61 2.34 -14.97
C MET A 2 25.39 0.92 -14.42
N ALA A 3 25.07 0.80 -13.15
CA ALA A 3 24.61 -0.46 -12.58
C ALA A 3 23.21 -0.76 -13.12
N GLN A 4 23.08 -1.80 -13.93
CA GLN A 4 21.81 -2.34 -14.40
C GLN A 4 20.96 -2.73 -13.18
N LYS A 5 19.75 -2.16 -13.10
CA LYS A 5 18.79 -2.41 -12.02
C LYS A 5 18.22 -3.81 -12.18
N GLU A 6 18.63 -4.76 -11.34
CA GLU A 6 17.79 -5.93 -11.06
C GLU A 6 16.59 -5.45 -10.22
N GLN A 7 15.51 -5.07 -10.91
CA GLN A 7 14.20 -4.93 -10.29
C GLN A 7 13.62 -6.33 -10.09
N ILE A 8 13.13 -6.60 -8.88
CA ILE A 8 12.33 -7.80 -8.62
C ILE A 8 11.10 -7.69 -9.52
N LYS A 9 10.98 -8.60 -10.49
CA LYS A 9 9.83 -8.61 -11.39
C LYS A 9 8.58 -9.01 -10.62
N PRO A 10 7.42 -8.40 -10.89
CA PRO A 10 6.15 -8.86 -10.33
C PRO A 10 5.96 -10.36 -10.60
N PRO A 11 5.27 -11.08 -9.70
CA PRO A 11 5.04 -12.51 -9.85
C PRO A 11 4.41 -12.80 -11.23
N ALA A 12 4.76 -13.93 -11.83
CA ALA A 12 4.20 -14.33 -13.11
C ALA A 12 2.68 -14.55 -12.97
N LEU A 13 1.93 -14.20 -14.02
CA LEU A 13 0.48 -14.38 -14.08
C LEU A 13 0.14 -15.88 -13.98
N GLU A 14 -0.10 -16.39 -12.78
CA GLU A 14 -0.79 -17.68 -12.64
C GLU A 14 -2.26 -17.44 -12.97
N SER A 15 -2.74 -18.10 -14.03
CA SER A 15 -4.10 -17.97 -14.54
C SER A 15 -5.10 -18.60 -13.58
N THR A 16 -5.40 -17.90 -12.48
CA THR A 16 -6.69 -18.08 -11.81
C THR A 16 -7.70 -17.24 -12.57
N GLY A 17 -8.26 -17.88 -13.60
CA GLY A 17 -9.38 -17.33 -14.37
C GLY A 17 -10.61 -17.23 -13.47
N GLU A 18 -10.70 -16.13 -12.73
CA GLU A 18 -11.96 -15.68 -12.16
C GLU A 18 -12.38 -14.45 -12.95
N ASP A 19 -13.16 -14.75 -13.97
CA ASP A 19 -13.84 -13.83 -14.87
C ASP A 19 -14.72 -12.88 -14.03
N GLU A 20 -14.31 -11.62 -13.89
CA GLU A 20 -15.05 -10.55 -13.20
C GLU A 20 -16.32 -10.11 -13.95
N SER A 21 -16.75 -10.85 -14.97
CA SER A 21 -17.95 -10.55 -15.76
C SER A 21 -19.26 -11.05 -15.12
N LYS A 22 -19.23 -11.59 -13.90
CA LYS A 22 -20.46 -11.85 -13.12
C LYS A 22 -20.84 -10.61 -12.31
N ASN A 23 -21.66 -9.78 -12.96
CA ASN A 23 -22.46 -8.72 -12.35
C ASN A 23 -23.00 -9.15 -10.98
N GLU A 24 -22.75 -8.29 -10.00
CA GLU A 24 -23.66 -7.85 -8.93
C GLU A 24 -25.01 -8.59 -8.84
N GLU A 25 -25.02 -9.82 -8.32
CA GLU A 25 -26.18 -10.24 -7.53
C GLU A 25 -26.02 -9.52 -6.18
N GLU A 26 -26.55 -8.30 -6.10
CA GLU A 26 -26.81 -7.67 -4.79
C GLU A 26 -27.62 -8.69 -3.99
N ALA A 27 -27.13 -9.05 -2.80
CA ALA A 27 -27.87 -9.94 -1.92
C ALA A 27 -29.25 -9.30 -1.65
N GLU A 28 -30.30 -9.84 -2.28
CA GLU A 28 -31.64 -9.24 -2.26
C GLU A 28 -32.19 -9.09 -0.82
N ASP A 29 -31.65 -9.90 0.11
CA ASP A 29 -31.95 -9.95 1.53
C ASP A 29 -31.18 -8.92 2.40
N ARG A 30 -30.30 -8.10 1.80
CA ARG A 30 -29.52 -7.11 2.55
C ARG A 30 -30.43 -6.02 3.11
N VAL A 31 -30.47 -5.93 4.45
CA VAL A 31 -31.31 -4.97 5.20
C VAL A 31 -30.84 -3.53 5.02
N MET A 32 -29.52 -3.29 5.07
CA MET A 32 -28.92 -1.96 4.95
C MET A 32 -28.29 -1.79 3.56
N ARG A 33 -29.11 -1.33 2.61
CA ARG A 33 -28.72 -1.21 1.19
C ARG A 33 -27.81 0.00 0.91
N ASP A 34 -27.92 1.06 1.72
CA ASP A 34 -27.14 2.30 1.53
C ASP A 34 -25.66 2.17 1.90
N VAL A 35 -25.28 1.15 2.67
CA VAL A 35 -23.89 0.89 3.01
C VAL A 35 -23.21 0.26 1.80
N VAL A 36 -22.10 0.81 1.31
CA VAL A 36 -21.38 0.19 0.19
C VAL A 36 -20.83 -1.18 0.64
N ALA A 37 -21.06 -2.23 -0.13
CA ALA A 37 -20.48 -3.54 0.16
C ALA A 37 -19.01 -3.59 -0.28
N PRO A 38 -18.12 -4.24 0.49
CA PRO A 38 -16.73 -4.40 0.08
C PRO A 38 -16.61 -5.34 -1.14
N PRO A 39 -15.55 -5.21 -1.95
CA PRO A 39 -15.26 -6.13 -3.04
C PRO A 39 -15.15 -7.56 -2.53
N ARG A 40 -15.92 -8.47 -3.14
CA ARG A 40 -15.95 -9.89 -2.76
C ARG A 40 -14.61 -10.58 -2.99
N PHE A 41 -13.96 -10.26 -4.10
CA PHE A 41 -12.73 -10.89 -4.54
C PHE A 41 -11.52 -9.97 -4.33
N PRO A 42 -10.33 -10.54 -4.08
CA PRO A 42 -9.11 -9.75 -4.03
C PRO A 42 -8.81 -9.06 -5.37
N LEU A 43 -8.07 -7.95 -5.33
CA LEU A 43 -7.67 -7.22 -6.54
C LEU A 43 -6.92 -8.15 -7.49
N ALA A 44 -7.36 -8.20 -8.74
CA ALA A 44 -6.71 -9.03 -9.75
C ALA A 44 -5.29 -8.53 -10.06
N HIS A 45 -4.35 -9.45 -10.22
CA HIS A 45 -2.93 -9.14 -10.46
C HIS A 45 -2.74 -8.19 -11.66
N ASN A 46 -3.42 -8.45 -12.77
CA ASN A 46 -3.36 -7.65 -14.00
C ASN A 46 -4.01 -6.26 -13.87
N LYS A 47 -4.76 -6.00 -12.80
CA LYS A 47 -5.25 -4.65 -12.45
C LYS A 47 -4.28 -3.91 -11.53
N LEU A 48 -3.64 -4.64 -10.62
CA LEU A 48 -2.66 -4.06 -9.71
C LEU A 48 -1.36 -3.68 -10.44
N PHE A 49 -0.90 -4.51 -11.37
CA PHE A 49 0.32 -4.26 -12.14
C PHE A 49 -0.04 -3.94 -13.59
N ARG A 50 0.49 -2.81 -14.08
CA ARG A 50 0.37 -2.42 -15.48
C ARG A 50 1.23 -3.31 -16.37
N ALA A 51 0.99 -3.26 -17.68
CA ALA A 51 1.72 -4.07 -18.65
C ALA A 51 3.24 -3.82 -18.67
N ASP A 52 3.69 -2.66 -18.18
CA ASP A 52 5.11 -2.32 -18.02
C ASP A 52 5.73 -2.82 -16.70
N GLY A 53 4.94 -3.48 -15.85
CA GLY A 53 5.34 -3.98 -14.53
C GLY A 53 5.28 -2.94 -13.42
N THR A 54 4.81 -1.72 -13.68
CA THR A 54 4.61 -0.70 -12.64
C THR A 54 3.33 -0.94 -11.86
N VAL A 55 3.31 -0.49 -10.60
CA VAL A 55 2.12 -0.59 -9.75
C VAL A 55 1.10 0.48 -10.14
N ASP A 56 -0.16 0.09 -10.32
CA ASP A 56 -1.27 1.01 -10.50
C ASP A 56 -1.76 1.55 -9.16
N LEU A 57 -1.18 2.68 -8.74
CA LEU A 57 -1.47 3.32 -7.45
C LEU A 57 -2.93 3.78 -7.33
N GLU A 58 -3.54 4.24 -8.42
CA GLU A 58 -4.93 4.70 -8.42
C GLU A 58 -5.88 3.51 -8.25
N CYS A 59 -5.64 2.42 -8.98
CA CYS A 59 -6.41 1.19 -8.85
C CYS A 59 -6.29 0.61 -7.44
N LEU A 60 -5.07 0.53 -6.91
CA LEU A 60 -4.80 0.07 -5.54
C LEU A 60 -5.54 0.93 -4.51
N GLY A 61 -5.37 2.26 -4.55
CA GLY A 61 -6.00 3.17 -3.60
C GLY A 61 -7.53 3.07 -3.60
N LYS A 62 -8.16 3.02 -4.79
CA LYS A 62 -9.62 2.86 -4.90
C LYS A 62 -10.13 1.52 -4.39
N HIS A 63 -9.37 0.44 -4.60
CA HIS A 63 -9.76 -0.90 -4.15
C HIS A 63 -9.67 -1.02 -2.62
N LEU A 64 -8.56 -0.57 -2.03
CA LEU A 64 -8.38 -0.56 -0.58
C LEU A 64 -9.38 0.38 0.11
N ASN A 65 -9.75 1.52 -0.51
CA ASN A 65 -10.76 2.44 0.03
C ASN A 65 -12.16 1.82 0.13
N LYS A 66 -12.41 0.73 -0.62
CA LYS A 66 -13.63 -0.06 -0.52
C LYS A 66 -13.45 -1.29 0.38
N GLU A 67 -12.41 -1.32 1.21
CA GLU A 67 -12.05 -2.46 2.06
C GLU A 67 -11.76 -3.75 1.24
N GLY A 68 -11.33 -3.56 -0.01
CA GLY A 68 -10.94 -4.65 -0.88
C GLY A 68 -9.57 -5.19 -0.50
N ARG A 69 -9.40 -6.52 -0.59
CA ARG A 69 -8.15 -7.21 -0.22
C ARG A 69 -7.23 -7.40 -1.42
N LEU A 70 -5.95 -7.64 -1.16
CA LEU A 70 -4.98 -8.07 -2.18
C LEU A 70 -4.82 -9.59 -2.15
N ARG A 71 -4.37 -10.15 -3.28
CA ARG A 71 -3.88 -11.54 -3.31
C ARG A 71 -2.61 -11.62 -2.45
N LEU A 72 -2.41 -12.77 -1.82
CA LEU A 72 -1.32 -12.96 -0.87
C LEU A 72 0.04 -12.75 -1.54
N GLU A 73 0.19 -13.28 -2.75
CA GLU A 73 1.41 -13.21 -3.56
C GLU A 73 1.76 -11.77 -3.93
N ASP A 74 0.74 -10.98 -4.28
CA ASP A 74 0.87 -9.58 -4.67
C ASP A 74 1.22 -8.69 -3.46
N ALA A 75 0.56 -8.92 -2.32
CA ALA A 75 0.90 -8.27 -1.06
C ALA A 75 2.35 -8.57 -0.64
N PHE A 76 2.76 -9.84 -0.69
CA PHE A 76 4.14 -10.24 -0.42
C PHE A 76 5.13 -9.58 -1.39
N TYR A 77 4.79 -9.46 -2.66
CA TYR A 77 5.63 -8.79 -3.64
C TYR A 77 5.87 -7.32 -3.26
N LEU A 78 4.81 -6.57 -2.93
CA LEU A 78 4.92 -5.16 -2.52
C LEU A 78 5.82 -5.01 -1.29
N VAL A 79 5.57 -5.79 -0.24
CA VAL A 79 6.33 -5.70 1.01
C VAL A 79 7.79 -6.08 0.80
N LYS A 80 8.06 -7.19 0.08
CA LYS A 80 9.43 -7.67 -0.16
C LYS A 80 10.22 -6.70 -1.04
N THR A 81 9.61 -6.17 -2.08
CA THR A 81 10.26 -5.22 -2.99
C THR A 81 10.59 -3.92 -2.27
N CYS A 82 9.66 -3.41 -1.46
CA CYS A 82 9.88 -2.24 -0.63
C CYS A 82 11.01 -2.46 0.40
N ALA A 83 11.05 -3.63 1.05
CA ALA A 83 12.12 -3.98 1.98
C ALA A 83 13.52 -4.00 1.31
N GLU A 84 13.63 -4.48 0.07
CA GLU A 84 14.89 -4.43 -0.69
C GLU A 84 15.31 -3.00 -1.07
N LEU A 85 14.36 -2.07 -1.22
CA LEU A 85 14.67 -0.65 -1.42
C LEU A 85 15.23 -0.06 -0.12
N PHE A 86 14.57 -0.26 1.02
CA PHE A 86 15.03 0.26 2.31
C PHE A 86 16.42 -0.24 2.70
N LYS A 87 16.77 -1.50 2.40
CA LYS A 87 18.12 -2.04 2.65
C LYS A 87 19.24 -1.28 1.92
N LYS A 88 18.92 -0.59 0.82
CA LYS A 88 19.87 0.17 0.01
C LYS A 88 19.98 1.62 0.47
N GLU A 89 19.09 2.07 1.35
CA GLU A 89 19.08 3.44 1.87
C GLU A 89 19.99 3.58 3.10
N PRO A 90 20.64 4.74 3.29
CA PRO A 90 21.44 4.98 4.48
C PRO A 90 20.55 5.20 5.71
N ASN A 91 21.07 4.88 6.90
CA ASN A 91 20.37 5.11 8.18
C ASN A 91 19.97 6.59 8.41
N LEU A 92 20.74 7.53 7.84
CA LEU A 92 20.46 8.97 7.91
C LEU A 92 20.22 9.51 6.50
N LEU A 93 18.95 9.76 6.18
CA LEU A 93 18.54 10.37 4.91
C LEU A 93 18.96 11.84 4.85
N ARG A 94 19.40 12.29 3.67
CA ARG A 94 19.73 13.70 3.39
C ARG A 94 18.80 14.21 2.30
N LEU A 95 17.73 14.87 2.72
CA LEU A 95 16.64 15.32 1.86
C LEU A 95 16.75 16.82 1.57
N LYS A 96 16.13 17.28 0.49
CA LYS A 96 16.11 18.68 0.06
C LYS A 96 14.67 19.17 -0.01
N ASP A 97 14.47 20.45 0.26
CA ASP A 97 13.21 21.13 0.03
C ASP A 97 12.86 21.21 -1.47
N PRO A 98 11.57 21.36 -1.83
CA PRO A 98 10.38 21.30 -0.95
C PRO A 98 10.00 19.84 -0.58
N ILE A 99 9.48 19.65 0.64
CA ILE A 99 9.07 18.33 1.15
C ILE A 99 7.83 18.42 2.05
N THR A 100 6.91 17.47 1.88
CA THR A 100 5.78 17.24 2.78
C THR A 100 6.18 16.23 3.84
N VAL A 101 6.13 16.63 5.11
CA VAL A 101 6.49 15.76 6.26
C VAL A 101 5.23 15.30 6.97
N CYS A 102 5.10 13.98 7.10
CA CYS A 102 3.91 13.31 7.63
C CYS A 102 4.26 12.60 8.94
N GLY A 103 3.45 12.81 9.99
CA GLY A 103 3.58 12.12 11.27
C GLY A 103 2.93 10.74 11.26
N ASP A 104 2.49 10.31 12.44
CA ASP A 104 1.88 9.00 12.71
C ASP A 104 0.64 8.76 11.84
N VAL A 105 0.45 7.51 11.41
CA VAL A 105 -0.70 7.08 10.61
C VAL A 105 -1.58 6.08 11.37
N HIS A 106 -0.98 5.16 12.13
CA HIS A 106 -1.68 4.22 13.02
C HIS A 106 -2.88 3.50 12.39
N GLY A 107 -2.70 2.93 11.20
CA GLY A 107 -3.76 2.16 10.53
C GLY A 107 -5.02 2.96 10.19
N GLN A 108 -4.93 4.30 10.10
CA GLN A 108 -6.02 5.18 9.69
C GLN A 108 -6.00 5.40 8.17
N PHE A 109 -6.29 4.35 7.40
CA PHE A 109 -6.14 4.37 5.94
C PHE A 109 -6.96 5.45 5.22
N PHE A 110 -8.19 5.70 5.65
CA PHE A 110 -9.04 6.74 5.05
C PHE A 110 -8.48 8.15 5.27
N ASP A 111 -7.90 8.40 6.45
CA ASP A 111 -7.23 9.66 6.75
C ASP A 111 -5.91 9.79 5.97
N LEU A 112 -5.19 8.67 5.76
CA LEU A 112 -4.01 8.64 4.90
C LEU A 112 -4.34 9.05 3.46
N LEU A 113 -5.47 8.61 2.90
CA LEU A 113 -5.90 9.05 1.56
C LEU A 113 -6.11 10.57 1.52
N ARG A 114 -6.76 11.14 2.55
CA ARG A 114 -6.95 12.59 2.67
C ARG A 114 -5.64 13.35 2.85
N LEU A 115 -4.70 12.78 3.60
CA LEU A 115 -3.37 13.33 3.77
C LEU A 115 -2.65 13.43 2.41
N MET A 116 -2.72 12.39 1.60
CA MET A 116 -2.10 12.37 0.26
C MET A 116 -2.78 13.37 -0.69
N GLU A 117 -4.11 13.51 -0.64
CA GLU A 117 -4.84 14.53 -1.40
C GLU A 117 -4.41 15.96 -1.01
N ALA A 118 -4.22 16.22 0.28
CA ALA A 118 -3.85 17.54 0.79
C ALA A 118 -2.35 17.86 0.65
N GLY A 119 -1.49 16.84 0.70
CA GLY A 119 -0.03 16.98 0.71
C GLY A 119 0.58 17.23 -0.67
N GLY A 120 -0.19 17.09 -1.75
CA GLY A 120 0.25 17.25 -3.14
C GLY A 120 0.50 15.92 -3.87
N ASP A 121 0.47 15.93 -5.20
CA ASP A 121 0.71 14.73 -6.02
C ASP A 121 2.14 14.21 -5.78
N PRO A 122 2.34 12.94 -5.36
CA PRO A 122 3.66 12.33 -5.19
C PRO A 122 4.54 12.30 -6.44
N ALA A 123 3.97 12.48 -7.63
CA ALA A 123 4.71 12.65 -8.87
C ALA A 123 5.53 13.96 -8.88
N ASP A 124 5.00 15.01 -8.26
CA ASP A 124 5.58 16.35 -8.25
C ASP A 124 6.09 16.77 -6.86
N THR A 125 5.70 16.04 -5.80
CA THR A 125 5.95 16.39 -4.41
C THR A 125 6.79 15.35 -3.69
N GLN A 126 7.82 15.78 -2.97
CA GLN A 126 8.61 14.90 -2.10
C GLN A 126 7.87 14.65 -0.79
N TYR A 127 7.90 13.39 -0.32
CA TYR A 127 7.27 12.98 0.93
C TYR A 127 8.28 12.37 1.90
N LEU A 128 8.15 12.69 3.18
CA LEU A 128 8.81 12.00 4.29
C LEU A 128 7.78 11.62 5.35
N PHE A 129 7.58 10.32 5.54
CA PHE A 129 6.79 9.79 6.64
C PHE A 129 7.67 9.41 7.83
N LEU A 130 7.23 9.79 9.04
CA LEU A 130 8.02 9.69 10.27
C LEU A 130 7.87 8.37 11.05
N GLY A 131 7.12 7.39 10.53
CA GLY A 131 6.92 6.09 11.17
C GLY A 131 5.52 5.91 11.72
N ASP A 132 5.33 4.87 12.55
CA ASP A 132 4.08 4.55 13.23
C ASP A 132 2.90 4.41 12.23
N TYR A 133 3.12 3.53 11.25
CA TYR A 133 2.17 3.23 10.18
C TYR A 133 1.04 2.30 10.63
N VAL A 134 1.35 1.44 11.60
CA VAL A 134 0.53 0.30 12.02
C VAL A 134 0.05 0.44 13.46
N ASP A 135 -0.79 -0.51 13.87
CA ASP A 135 -1.45 -0.61 15.17
C ASP A 135 -2.48 0.51 15.45
N ARG A 136 -3.31 0.29 16.47
CA ARG A 136 -4.40 1.17 16.96
C ARG A 136 -5.60 1.25 16.01
N GLY A 137 -5.37 1.60 14.74
CA GLY A 137 -6.38 1.53 13.68
C GLY A 137 -6.61 0.09 13.21
N CYS A 138 -7.66 -0.10 12.40
CA CYS A 138 -8.06 -1.40 11.87
C CYS A 138 -7.67 -1.61 10.40
N PHE A 139 -6.91 -0.68 9.81
CA PHE A 139 -6.53 -0.68 8.39
C PHE A 139 -5.01 -0.49 8.21
N SER A 140 -4.23 -1.12 9.08
CA SER A 140 -2.77 -1.07 9.07
C SER A 140 -2.18 -1.75 7.83
N CYS A 141 -2.76 -2.88 7.40
CA CYS A 141 -2.38 -3.62 6.20
C CYS A 141 -2.53 -2.74 4.96
N GLU A 142 -3.66 -2.06 4.82
CA GLU A 142 -3.95 -1.13 3.74
C GLU A 142 -2.94 0.03 3.72
N CYS A 143 -2.67 0.64 4.88
CA CYS A 143 -1.63 1.66 5.01
C CYS A 143 -0.26 1.15 4.53
N VAL A 144 0.15 -0.04 4.99
CA VAL A 144 1.45 -0.62 4.60
C VAL A 144 1.51 -0.90 3.10
N PHE A 145 0.49 -1.55 2.52
CA PHE A 145 0.49 -1.86 1.08
C PHE A 145 0.49 -0.60 0.22
N PHE A 146 -0.32 0.39 0.59
CA PHE A 146 -0.39 1.66 -0.11
C PHE A 146 0.92 2.43 -0.06
N LEU A 147 1.54 2.56 1.13
CA LEU A 147 2.81 3.25 1.31
C LEU A 147 3.96 2.49 0.62
N CYS A 148 4.00 1.16 0.70
CA CYS A 148 4.97 0.34 -0.02
C CYS A 148 4.86 0.55 -1.54
N ALA A 149 3.64 0.58 -2.09
CA ALA A 149 3.43 0.82 -3.51
C ALA A 149 3.94 2.21 -3.94
N HIS A 150 3.67 3.25 -3.14
CA HIS A 150 4.21 4.60 -3.38
C HIS A 150 5.73 4.63 -3.29
N LYS A 151 6.33 3.95 -2.31
CA LYS A 151 7.78 3.84 -2.18
C LYS A 151 8.42 3.15 -3.39
N ILE A 152 7.81 2.09 -3.91
CA ILE A 152 8.29 1.38 -5.10
C ILE A 152 8.25 2.29 -6.32
N THR A 153 7.13 2.99 -6.54
CA THR A 153 6.93 3.86 -7.70
C THR A 153 7.80 5.12 -7.64
N TYR A 154 7.89 5.76 -6.48
CA TYR A 154 8.54 7.06 -6.27
C TYR A 154 9.79 6.95 -5.39
N ASN A 155 10.62 5.94 -5.60
CA ASN A 155 11.74 5.61 -4.69
C ASN A 155 12.70 6.78 -4.40
N SER A 156 12.87 7.73 -5.33
CA SER A 156 13.75 8.90 -5.17
C SER A 156 13.09 10.12 -4.52
N THR A 157 11.77 10.13 -4.35
CA THR A 157 11.00 11.28 -3.83
C THR A 157 10.03 10.89 -2.71
N PHE A 158 9.85 9.61 -2.42
CA PHE A 158 8.99 9.11 -1.35
C PHE A 158 9.83 8.36 -0.32
N PHE A 159 9.87 8.89 0.90
CA PHE A 159 10.72 8.41 1.99
C PHE A 159 9.88 8.03 3.20
N MET A 160 10.30 6.96 3.86
CA MET A 160 9.64 6.40 5.04
C MET A 160 10.72 6.05 6.05
N ILE A 161 10.59 6.52 7.28
CA ILE A 161 11.47 6.11 8.37
C ILE A 161 10.71 5.21 9.36
N ARG A 162 11.46 4.60 10.28
CA ARG A 162 10.93 3.62 11.23
C ARG A 162 10.46 4.33 12.51
N GLY A 163 9.21 4.10 12.91
CA GLY A 163 8.68 4.46 14.22
C GLY A 163 8.86 3.31 15.23
N ASN A 164 8.33 3.47 16.44
CA ASN A 164 8.41 2.43 17.46
C ASN A 164 7.44 1.28 17.21
N HIS A 165 6.35 1.53 16.48
CA HIS A 165 5.35 0.50 16.15
C HIS A 165 5.80 -0.46 15.05
N GLU A 166 6.81 -0.13 14.24
CA GLU A 166 7.38 -1.04 13.25
C GLU A 166 8.34 -2.06 13.87
N CYS A 167 7.90 -2.77 14.91
CA CYS A 167 8.66 -3.83 15.57
C CYS A 167 7.77 -4.98 16.04
N ARG A 168 8.33 -6.20 16.04
CA ARG A 168 7.61 -7.42 16.46
C ARG A 168 7.01 -7.32 17.86
N HIS A 169 7.65 -6.58 18.77
CA HIS A 169 7.20 -6.47 20.15
C HIS A 169 5.87 -5.73 20.25
N LEU A 170 5.76 -4.55 19.65
CA LEU A 170 4.53 -3.77 19.69
C LEU A 170 3.44 -4.41 18.82
N THR A 171 3.76 -4.87 17.62
CA THR A 171 2.74 -5.44 16.72
C THR A 171 2.14 -6.75 17.22
N SER A 172 2.86 -7.50 18.06
CA SER A 172 2.33 -8.70 18.72
C SER A 172 1.55 -8.39 20.01
N PHE A 173 1.74 -7.20 20.59
CA PHE A 173 1.05 -6.74 21.79
C PHE A 173 -0.26 -6.01 21.44
N PHE A 174 -0.21 -5.20 20.38
CA PHE A 174 -1.37 -4.55 19.78
C PHE A 174 -1.99 -5.46 18.70
N ASN A 175 -2.65 -4.87 17.70
CA ASN A 175 -3.55 -5.56 16.80
C ASN A 175 -2.95 -5.89 15.43
N PHE A 176 -1.79 -5.34 15.04
CA PHE A 176 -1.31 -5.54 13.66
C PHE A 176 -0.99 -7.00 13.34
N LYS A 177 -0.50 -7.80 14.30
CA LYS A 177 -0.25 -9.22 14.07
C LYS A 177 -1.52 -10.02 13.84
N ASP A 178 -2.62 -9.66 14.51
CA ASP A 178 -3.91 -10.33 14.35
C ASP A 178 -4.66 -9.84 13.11
N GLU A 179 -4.36 -8.62 12.65
CA GLU A 179 -4.86 -8.05 11.40
C GLU A 179 -4.25 -8.73 10.15
N CYS A 180 -2.98 -9.17 10.23
CA CYS A 180 -2.26 -9.89 9.17
C CYS A 180 -2.70 -11.35 9.02
#